data_AF-A0A840N3F3-F1
#
_entry.id   AF-A0A840N3F3-F1
#
_cell.length_a   1.000
_cell.length_b   1.000
_cell.length_c   1.000
_cell.angle_alpha   90.00
_cell.angle_beta   90.00
_cell.angle_gamma   90.00
#
_symmetry.space_group_name_H-M   'P 1'
#
loop_
_entity.id
_entity.type
_entity.pdbx_description
1 polymer ?
#
loop_
_entity_poly.entity_id
_entity_poly.type
_entity_poly.pdbx_seq_one_letter_code
_entity_poly.pdbx_strand_id
1 'polypeptide(L)' 'MLCIIDEFSRESLAIRVARKLKATDVIEALCELFVSRGIPAHIRSDNVLRAEGNREDSQSLSVRQHALAA' A
#
# COMPACT_ATOMS: atom_id res chain seq x y z
N MET A 1 -7.22 -10.91 4.99
CA MET A 1 -7.88 -10.23 3.84
C MET A 1 -7.07 -8.98 3.54
N LEU A 2 -6.75 -8.73 2.28
CA LEU A 2 -6.07 -7.53 1.81
C LEU A 2 -7.02 -6.77 0.90
N CYS A 3 -7.26 -5.50 1.21
CA CYS A 3 -8.04 -4.59 0.38
C CYS A 3 -7.13 -3.44 -0.05
N ILE A 4 -7.13 -3.16 -1.34
CA ILE A 4 -6.45 -2.00 -1.92
C ILE A 4 -7.53 -1.13 -2.53
N ILE A 5 -7.59 0.12 -2.09
CA ILE A 5 -8.55 1.10 -2.55
C ILE A 5 -7.80 2.29 -3.11
N ASP A 6 -8.37 2.94 -4.12
CA ASP A 6 -8.00 4.30 -4.44
C ASP A 6 -8.76 5.25 -3.50
N GLU A 7 -8.01 6.03 -2.72
CA GLU A 7 -8.58 6.92 -1.70
C GLU A 7 -9.38 8.07 -2.29
N PHE A 8 -9.03 8.55 -3.48
CA PHE A 8 -9.70 9.71 -4.10
C PHE A 8 -11.02 9.31 -4.77
N SER A 9 -11.00 8.24 -5.56
CA SER A 9 -12.22 7.74 -6.24
C SER A 9 -13.10 6.87 -5.33
N ARG A 10 -12.54 6.36 -4.23
CA ARG A 10 -13.12 5.29 -3.40
C ARG A 10 -13.37 3.99 -4.17
N GLU A 11 -12.68 3.79 -5.29
CA GLU A 11 -12.72 2.54 -6.05
C GLU A 11 -11.96 1.45 -5.29
N SER A 12 -12.57 0.26 -5.17
CA SER A 12 -11.87 -0.93 -4.69
C SER A 12 -11.05 -1.54 -5.83
N LEU A 13 -9.74 -1.36 -5.81
CA LEU A 13 -8.82 -1.81 -6.86
C LEU A 13 -8.53 -3.31 -6.79
N ALA A 14 -8.42 -3.86 -5.58
CA ALA A 14 -8.19 -5.28 -5.38
C ALA A 14 -8.68 -5.77 -4.02
N ILE A 15 -9.23 -6.98 -3.99
CA ILE A 15 -9.60 -7.70 -2.76
C ILE A 15 -8.99 -9.10 -2.83
N ARG A 16 -7.96 -9.37 -2.01
CA ARG A 16 -7.33 -10.70 -1.90
C ARG A 16 -7.73 -11.36 -0.59
N VAL A 17 -8.28 -12.58 -0.69
CA VAL A 17 -8.68 -13.40 0.45
C VAL A 17 -7.84 -14.66 0.48
N ALA A 18 -7.13 -14.87 1.59
CA ALA A 18 -6.37 -16.10 1.85
C ALA A 18 -6.35 -16.38 3.35
N ARG A 19 -6.16 -17.65 3.73
CA ARG A 19 -6.06 -18.07 5.14
C ARG A 19 -4.88 -17.41 5.86
N LYS A 20 -3.79 -17.16 5.15
CA LYS A 20 -2.62 -16.42 5.63
C LYS A 20 -2.07 -15.63 4.44
N LEU A 21 -1.99 -14.32 4.60
CA LEU A 21 -1.34 -13.44 3.64
C LEU A 21 0.09 -13.17 4.11
N LYS A 22 1.03 -13.27 3.19
CA LYS A 22 2.44 -12.93 3.39
C LYS A 22 2.73 -11.59 2.73
N ALA A 23 3.86 -10.99 3.09
CA ALA A 23 4.35 -9.76 2.46
C ALA A 23 4.49 -9.91 0.93
N THR A 24 4.89 -11.09 0.46
CA THR A 24 4.98 -11.41 -0.98
C THR A 24 3.64 -11.25 -1.69
N ASP A 25 2.54 -11.70 -1.07
CA ASP A 25 1.20 -11.60 -1.68
C ASP A 25 0.76 -10.13 -1.82
N VAL A 26 1.20 -9.26 -0.90
CA VAL A 26 0.94 -7.81 -0.97
C VAL A 26 1.75 -7.17 -2.09
N ILE A 27 3.04 -7.52 -2.20
CA ILE A 27 3.94 -6.99 -3.23
C ILE A 27 3.42 -7.37 -4.62
N GLU A 28 3.05 -8.64 -4.82
CA GLU A 28 2.47 -9.09 -6.10
C GLU A 28 1.22 -8.31 -6.48
N ALA A 29 0.29 -8.11 -5.53
CA ALA A 29 -0.94 -7.36 -5.78
C ALA A 29 -0.65 -5.91 -6.19
N LEU A 30 0.33 -5.26 -5.54
CA LEU A 30 0.74 -3.90 -5.88
C LEU A 30 1.43 -3.87 -7.25
N CYS A 31 2.30 -4.83 -7.56
CA CYS A 31 2.96 -4.93 -8.86
C CYS A 31 1.94 -5.04 -10.01
N GLU A 32 0.93 -5.90 -9.88
CA GLU A 32 -0.13 -6.05 -10.88
C GLU A 32 -0.92 -4.74 -11.08
N LEU A 33 -1.22 -4.04 -9.99
CA LEU A 33 -1.89 -2.74 -10.04
C LEU A 33 -1.01 -1.65 -10.68
N PHE A 34 0.29 -1.65 -10.41
CA PHE A 34 1.21 -0.67 -10.99
C PHE A 34 1.39 -0.85 -12.49
N VAL A 35 1.40 -2.10 -12.97
CA VAL A 35 1.48 -2.39 -14.40
C VAL A 35 0.17 -2.00 -15.11
N SER A 36 -0.98 -2.28 -14.50
CA SER A 36 -2.29 -2.04 -15.12
C SER A 36 -2.77 -0.60 -15.05
N ARG A 37 -2.45 0.13 -13.97
CA ARG A 37 -2.98 1.47 -13.68
C ARG A 37 -1.90 2.55 -13.56
N GLY A 38 -0.61 2.16 -13.54
CA GLY A 38 0.51 3.07 -13.34
C GLY A 38 0.95 3.16 -11.88
N ILE A 39 2.08 3.83 -11.65
CA ILE A 39 2.70 3.95 -10.33
C ILE A 39 2.00 5.08 -9.55
N PRO A 40 1.47 4.82 -8.34
CA PRO A 40 0.83 5.86 -7.53
C PRO A 40 1.87 6.81 -6.93
N ALA A 41 1.50 8.08 -6.76
CA ALA A 41 2.35 9.07 -6.09
C ALA A 41 2.41 8.87 -4.56
N HIS A 42 1.40 8.24 -3.97
CA HIS A 42 1.29 8.04 -2.53
C HIS A 42 0.62 6.72 -2.20
N ILE A 43 1.14 6.01 -1.19
CA ILE A 43 0.56 4.78 -0.67
C ILE A 43 0.37 4.96 0.84
N ARG A 44 -0.87 4.84 1.30
CA ARG A 44 -1.21 4.81 2.73
C ARG A 44 -1.56 3.37 3.13
N SER A 45 -0.85 2.85 4.12
CA SER A 45 -1.18 1.56 4.72
C SER A 45 -1.90 1.79 6.03
N ASP A 46 -3.12 1.29 6.16
CA ASP A 46 -3.88 1.33 7.41
C ASP A 46 -3.47 0.20 8.36
N ASN A 47 -2.16 0.00 8.53
CA ASN A 47 -1.63 -0.98 9.45
C ASN A 47 -1.18 -0.27 10.73
N VAL A 48 -2.12 -0.05 11.66
CA VAL A 48 -1.75 0.38 13.01
C VAL A 48 -1.20 -0.84 13.74
N LEU A 49 0.13 -0.96 13.79
CA LEU A 49 0.76 -1.96 14.66
C LEU A 49 0.33 -1.69 16.11
N ARG A 50 -0.20 -2.72 16.78
CA ARG A 50 -0.06 -2.87 18.24
C ARG A 50 1.43 -3.03 18.55
N ALA A 51 2.16 -1.92 18.57
CA ALA A 51 3.37 -1.82 19.37
C ALA A 51 2.90 -1.49 20.79
N GLU A 52 3.02 -2.43 21.73
CA GLU A 52 3.14 -2.06 23.13
C GLU A 52 4.42 -1.21 23.25
N GLY A 53 4.29 0.11 23.14
CA GLY A 53 5.43 1.02 23.19
C GLY A 53 5.29 2.27 22.31
N ASN A 54 4.57 3.26 22.84
CA ASN A 54 4.75 4.70 22.61
C ASN A 54 4.47 5.30 21.20
N ARG A 55 3.22 5.81 21.09
CA ARG A 55 2.76 7.06 20.43
C ARG A 55 2.98 7.29 18.93
N GLU A 56 1.85 7.56 18.27
CA GLU A 56 1.65 8.33 17.02
C GLU A 56 2.52 7.95 15.82
N ASP A 57 2.17 6.92 15.05
CA ASP A 57 2.65 6.82 13.66
C ASP A 57 1.77 5.87 12.83
N SER A 58 0.71 6.43 12.22
CA SER A 58 0.15 5.84 11.00
C SER A 58 1.25 5.93 9.94
N GLN A 59 1.96 4.84 9.69
CA GLN A 59 3.09 4.82 8.75
C GLN A 59 2.60 5.15 7.33
N SER A 60 2.73 6.42 6.94
CA SER A 60 2.57 6.89 5.56
C SER A 60 3.89 6.69 4.83
N LEU A 61 3.92 5.78 3.85
CA LEU A 61 5.07 5.61 2.96
C LEU A 61 4.92 6.58 1.80
N SER A 62 5.33 7.84 2.01
CA SER A 62 5.50 8.81 0.94
C SER A 62 6.85 8.56 0.27
N VAL A 63 6.85 7.83 -0.85
CA VAL A 63 8.04 7.71 -1.70
C VAL A 63 8.17 9.00 -2.51
N ARG A 64 8.97 9.95 -2.03
CA ARG A 64 9.37 11.11 -2.84
C ARG A 64 10.33 10.64 -3.92
N GLN A 65 9.87 10.62 -5.17
CA GLN A 65 10.74 10.49 -6.32
C GLN A 65 11.53 11.80 -6.46
N HIS A 66 12.74 11.87 -5.89
CA HIS A 66 13.76 12.75 -6.44
C HIS A 66 14.26 12.09 -7.71
N ALA A 67 13.68 12.48 -8.85
CA ALA A 67 14.35 12.33 -10.13
C ALA A 67 15.56 13.28 -10.15
N LEU A 68 16.70 12.79 -9.67
CA LEU A 68 18.00 13.27 -10.10
C LEU A 68 18.31 12.55 -11.41
N ALA A 69 18.03 13.21 -12.53
CA ALA A 69 18.63 12.90 -13.81
C ALA A 69 19.23 14.20 -14.35
N ALA A 70 20.53 14.12 -14.63
CA ALA A 70 21.42 15.20 -15.04
C ALA A 70 21.06 15.80 -16.41
#